data_AF-A0A7X8PV55-F1
#
_entry.id   AF-A0A7X8PV55-F1
#
_cell.length_a   1.000
_cell.length_b   1.000
_cell.length_c   1.000
_cell.angle_alpha   90.00
_cell.angle_beta   90.00
_cell.angle_gamma   90.00
#
_symmetry.space_group_name_H-M   'P 1'
#
loop_
_entity.id
_entity.type
_entity.pdbx_description
1 polymer ?
#
loop_
_entity_poly.entity_id
_entity_poly.type
_entity_poly.pdbx_seq_one_letter_code
_entity_poly.pdbx_strand_id
1 'polypeptide(L)'
;MKKLVTIIFALAFCAGLSAQFVIFGNVPKDIFPQTADSERAVNGVFLWSLDAVVSGAEITYNKEASAFETKFLSGVGGAVGWKHYKPLPDGTPVSDWGINLAVLTQVQINETVRTGMEVAVLANLYNITAGPVYIFNDKKIGLLVGANINF
;
A
#
# COMPACT_ATOMS: atom_id res chain seq x y z
N MET A 1 -7.44 -10.38 22.04
CA MET A 1 -7.87 -8.96 22.16
C MET A 1 -6.80 -8.07 22.78
N LYS A 2 -6.33 -8.29 24.02
CA LYS A 2 -5.32 -7.43 24.67
C LYS A 2 -4.03 -7.21 23.84
N LYS A 3 -3.47 -8.28 23.27
CA LYS A 3 -2.26 -8.21 22.42
C LYS A 3 -2.45 -7.41 21.12
N LEU A 4 -3.64 -7.44 20.54
CA LEU A 4 -3.98 -6.72 19.30
C LEU A 4 -4.03 -5.21 19.56
N VAL A 5 -4.64 -4.81 20.68
CA VAL A 5 -4.71 -3.41 21.12
C VAL A 5 -3.30 -2.86 21.36
N THR A 6 -2.42 -3.63 21.99
CA THR A 6 -1.02 -3.23 22.22
C THR A 6 -0.25 -3.02 20.91
N ILE A 7 -0.45 -3.88 19.90
CA ILE A 7 0.20 -3.74 18.59
C ILE A 7 -0.31 -2.51 17.85
N ILE A 8 -1.64 -2.27 17.85
CA ILE A 8 -2.23 -1.09 17.24
C ILE A 8 -1.74 0.19 17.92
N PHE A 9 -1.64 0.18 19.25
CA PHE A 9 -1.15 1.32 20.01
C PHE A 9 0.33 1.59 19.75
N ALA A 10 1.17 0.54 19.64
CA ALA A 10 2.58 0.68 19.29
C ALA A 10 2.76 1.23 17.87
N LEU A 11 1.96 0.78 16.90
CA LEU A 11 1.99 1.31 15.52
C LEU A 11 1.53 2.77 15.46
N ALA A 12 0.45 3.12 16.17
CA ALA A 12 -0.03 4.49 16.27
C ALA A 12 0.97 5.42 16.99
N PHE A 13 1.65 4.91 18.03
CA PHE A 13 2.67 5.65 18.77
C PHE A 13 3.94 5.86 17.94
N CYS A 14 4.40 4.86 17.18
CA CYS A 14 5.52 5.01 16.25
C CYS A 14 5.19 5.98 15.10
N ALA A 15 3.94 5.98 14.61
CA ALA A 15 3.48 6.96 13.63
C ALA A 15 3.45 8.39 14.20
N GLY A 16 3.15 8.57 15.49
CA GLY A 16 3.15 9.88 16.16
C GLY A 16 4.54 10.46 16.44
N LEU A 17 5.59 9.62 16.54
CA LEU A 17 6.96 10.06 16.87
C LEU A 17 7.78 10.54 15.67
N SER A 18 7.33 10.27 14.44
CA SER A 18 7.94 10.79 13.21
C SER A 18 6.97 11.76 12.56
N ALA A 19 6.98 13.00 13.06
CA ALA A 19 6.07 14.06 12.66
C ALA A 19 6.28 14.47 11.19
N GLN A 20 5.72 13.70 10.27
CA GLN A 20 5.25 14.07 8.94
C GLN A 20 4.53 12.85 8.35
N PHE A 21 3.22 13.00 8.16
CA PHE A 21 2.35 11.94 7.65
C PHE A 21 1.73 12.42 6.35
N VAL A 22 1.91 11.64 5.29
CA VAL A 22 1.40 11.91 3.95
C VAL A 22 0.00 11.33 3.83
N ILE A 23 -0.97 12.12 3.40
CA ILE A 23 -2.34 11.65 3.21
C ILE A 23 -2.66 11.72 1.73
N PHE A 24 -2.90 10.55 1.13
CA PHE A 24 -3.24 10.33 -0.26
C PHE A 24 -2.29 10.99 -1.27
N GLY A 25 -0.98 10.88 -1.01
CA GLY A 25 0.05 11.46 -1.85
C GLY A 25 0.25 12.97 -1.68
N ASN A 26 -0.49 13.63 -0.77
CA ASN A 26 -0.29 15.04 -0.46
C ASN A 26 0.90 15.20 0.48
N VAL A 27 2.05 15.54 -0.11
CA VAL A 27 3.34 15.68 0.56
C VAL A 27 3.70 17.17 0.61
N PRO A 28 4.13 17.72 1.77
CA PRO A 28 4.58 19.11 1.83
C PRO A 28 5.76 19.35 0.88
N LYS A 29 5.82 20.53 0.24
CA LYS A 29 6.86 20.83 -0.77
C LYS A 29 8.23 21.12 -0.14
N ASP A 30 8.24 21.46 1.14
CA ASP A 30 9.38 21.85 1.94
C ASP A 30 10.01 20.69 2.73
N ILE A 31 9.62 19.44 2.46
CA ILE A 31 10.18 18.26 3.16
C ILE A 31 11.63 17.97 2.77
N PHE A 32 12.08 18.42 1.60
CA PHE A 32 13.40 18.11 1.09
C PHE A 32 14.39 19.23 1.41
N PRO A 33 15.63 18.89 1.81
CA PRO A 33 16.71 19.86 1.86
C PRO A 33 16.88 20.55 0.50
N GLN A 34 17.27 21.83 0.48
CA GLN A 34 17.57 22.57 -0.77
C GLN A 34 18.70 21.94 -1.61
N THR A 35 19.45 21.01 -1.02
CA THR A 35 20.53 20.23 -1.65
C THR A 35 20.07 18.86 -2.19
N ALA A 36 18.77 18.57 -2.19
CA ALA A 36 18.26 17.30 -2.69
C ALA A 36 18.40 17.20 -4.21
N ASP A 37 19.07 16.14 -4.67
CA ASP A 37 19.38 15.92 -6.08
C ASP A 37 18.37 14.94 -6.69
N SER A 38 17.50 15.48 -7.56
CA SER A 38 16.46 14.72 -8.26
C SER A 38 17.00 13.60 -9.16
N GLU A 39 18.25 13.69 -9.62
CA GLU A 39 18.84 12.73 -10.56
C GLU A 39 19.51 11.54 -9.85
N ARG A 40 19.94 11.69 -8.59
CA ARG A 40 20.78 10.68 -7.91
C ARG A 40 20.10 9.94 -6.76
N ALA A 41 18.83 10.24 -6.45
CA ALA A 41 18.13 9.74 -5.25
C ALA A 41 18.88 10.04 -3.93
N VAL A 42 19.84 10.97 -3.95
CA VAL A 42 20.60 11.40 -2.77
C VAL A 42 19.78 12.49 -2.10
N ASN A 43 19.41 12.27 -0.83
CA ASN A 43 18.59 13.15 0.04
C ASN A 43 17.06 13.04 -0.10
N GLY A 44 16.53 11.86 -0.42
CA GLY A 44 15.11 11.59 -0.16
C GLY A 44 14.82 11.41 1.35
N VAL A 45 13.54 11.40 1.71
CA VAL A 45 13.09 11.21 3.10
C VAL A 45 12.07 10.10 3.17
N PHE A 46 12.08 9.36 4.27
CA PHE A 46 11.03 8.38 4.53
C PHE A 46 9.91 9.00 5.34
N LEU A 47 8.69 8.79 4.87
CA LEU A 47 7.48 9.29 5.51
C LEU A 47 6.45 8.17 5.65
N TRP A 48 5.67 8.26 6.72
CA TRP A 48 4.47 7.46 6.84
C TRP A 48 3.41 8.03 5.89
N SER A 49 2.64 7.15 5.28
CA SER A 49 1.61 7.51 4.31
C SER A 49 0.31 6.77 4.61
N LEU A 50 -0.81 7.42 4.34
CA LEU A 50 -2.12 6.79 4.19
C LEU A 50 -2.54 6.92 2.74
N ASP A 51 -2.66 5.82 2.03
CA ASP A 51 -3.02 5.79 0.61
C ASP A 51 -4.37 5.10 0.39
N ALA A 52 -4.98 5.39 -0.74
CA ALA A 52 -5.98 4.51 -1.33
C ALA A 52 -5.27 3.53 -2.26
N VAL A 53 -5.70 2.26 -2.25
CA VAL A 53 -5.13 1.19 -3.07
C VAL A 53 -6.23 0.50 -3.84
N VAL A 54 -5.95 0.24 -5.12
CA VAL A 54 -6.79 -0.59 -6.00
C VAL A 54 -5.96 -1.79 -6.43
N SER A 55 -6.48 -2.99 -6.26
CA SER A 55 -5.86 -4.17 -6.80
C SER A 55 -6.26 -4.36 -8.27
N GLY A 56 -5.28 -4.70 -9.09
CA GLY A 56 -5.46 -5.09 -10.48
C GLY A 56 -5.57 -6.61 -10.57
N ALA A 57 -4.46 -7.33 -10.63
CA ALA A 57 -4.46 -8.78 -10.74
C ALA A 57 -4.21 -9.43 -9.38
N GLU A 58 -5.02 -10.44 -9.06
CA GLU A 58 -4.84 -11.32 -7.89
C GLU A 58 -4.69 -12.75 -8.37
N ILE A 59 -3.68 -13.44 -7.85
CA ILE A 59 -3.38 -14.85 -8.13
C ILE A 59 -3.45 -15.61 -6.81
N THR A 60 -4.36 -16.56 -6.69
CA THR A 60 -4.49 -17.40 -5.49
C THR A 60 -4.39 -18.88 -5.84
N TYR A 61 -3.91 -19.69 -4.90
CA TYR A 61 -3.89 -21.14 -5.08
C TYR A 61 -5.14 -21.78 -4.46
N ASN A 62 -5.96 -22.44 -5.28
CA ASN A 62 -7.07 -23.24 -4.81
C ASN A 62 -6.59 -24.67 -4.53
N LYS A 63 -6.59 -25.05 -3.24
CA LYS A 63 -6.18 -26.38 -2.79
C LYS A 63 -7.13 -27.50 -3.25
N GLU A 64 -8.42 -27.24 -3.35
CA GLU A 64 -9.43 -28.24 -3.73
C GLU A 64 -9.33 -28.59 -5.22
N ALA A 65 -9.17 -27.56 -6.06
CA ALA A 65 -9.02 -27.73 -7.51
C ALA A 65 -7.56 -28.00 -7.94
N SER A 66 -6.60 -27.93 -7.02
CA SER A 66 -5.15 -28.01 -7.30
C SER A 66 -4.69 -27.07 -8.43
N ALA A 67 -5.29 -25.88 -8.51
CA ALA A 67 -5.09 -24.94 -9.60
C ALA A 67 -4.92 -23.50 -9.11
N PHE A 68 -4.24 -22.67 -9.90
CA PHE A 68 -4.16 -21.23 -9.68
C PHE A 68 -5.40 -20.54 -10.25
N GLU A 69 -6.00 -19.67 -9.44
CA GLU A 69 -7.13 -18.83 -9.81
C GLU A 69 -6.64 -17.40 -9.97
N THR A 70 -7.01 -16.77 -11.08
CA THR A 70 -6.75 -15.36 -11.34
C THR A 70 -8.03 -14.55 -11.25
N LYS A 71 -7.96 -13.41 -10.57
CA LYS A 71 -9.05 -12.42 -10.53
C LYS A 71 -8.51 -11.08 -11.01
N PHE A 72 -9.30 -10.40 -11.84
CA PHE A 72 -9.00 -9.05 -12.31
C PHE A 72 -9.92 -8.05 -11.59
N LEU A 73 -9.32 -6.95 -11.13
CA LEU A 73 -9.90 -5.94 -10.24
C LEU A 73 -10.47 -6.57 -8.97
N SER A 74 -9.60 -7.11 -8.11
CA SER A 74 -10.02 -7.95 -6.98
C SER A 74 -10.47 -7.18 -5.73
N GLY A 75 -10.13 -5.89 -5.60
CA GLY A 75 -10.44 -5.13 -4.40
C GLY A 75 -9.95 -3.69 -4.39
N VAL A 76 -10.55 -2.90 -3.49
CA VAL A 76 -10.21 -1.50 -3.21
C VAL A 76 -10.17 -1.26 -1.72
N GLY A 77 -9.30 -0.36 -1.26
CA GLY A 77 -9.26 -0.04 0.16
C GLY A 77 -8.20 0.99 0.53
N GLY A 78 -7.84 0.99 1.80
CA GLY A 78 -6.85 1.91 2.37
C GLY A 78 -5.57 1.16 2.73
N ALA A 79 -4.44 1.87 2.67
CA ALA A 79 -3.16 1.34 3.11
C ALA A 79 -2.39 2.33 3.96
N VAL A 80 -1.69 1.81 4.97
CA VAL A 80 -0.68 2.58 5.70
C VAL A 80 0.69 2.15 5.22
N GLY A 81 1.49 3.11 4.79
CA GLY A 81 2.76 2.89 4.13
C GLY A 81 3.94 3.53 4.83
N TRP A 82 5.09 2.88 4.77
CA TRP A 82 6.38 3.51 5.01
C TRP A 82 7.09 3.66 3.67
N LYS A 83 7.21 4.90 3.19
CA LYS A 83 7.61 5.19 1.82
C LYS A 83 8.76 6.17 1.77
N HIS A 84 9.69 5.92 0.87
CA HIS A 84 10.70 6.87 0.47
C HIS A 84 10.10 7.85 -0.55
N TYR A 85 10.37 9.13 -0.34
CA TYR A 85 10.01 10.23 -1.23
C TYR A 85 11.28 10.93 -1.70
N LYS A 86 11.29 11.37 -2.95
CA LYS A 86 12.34 12.20 -3.55
C LYS A 86 11.72 13.35 -4.35
N PRO A 87 12.44 14.48 -4.51
CA PRO A 87 11.98 15.54 -5.40
C PRO A 87 12.23 15.16 -6.86
N LEU A 88 11.29 15.49 -7.73
CA LEU A 88 11.50 15.61 -9.17
C LEU A 88 12.29 16.90 -9.48
N PRO A 89 12.79 17.09 -10.72
CA PRO A 89 13.58 18.28 -11.09
C PRO A 89 12.86 19.62 -10.86
N ASP A 90 11.53 19.62 -10.86
CA ASP A 90 10.66 20.77 -10.58
C ASP A 90 10.36 20.96 -9.08
N GLY A 91 10.95 20.13 -8.21
CA GLY A 91 10.72 20.10 -6.77
C GLY A 91 9.50 19.30 -6.33
N THR A 92 8.76 18.67 -7.25
CA THR A 92 7.56 17.89 -6.91
C THR A 92 7.94 16.61 -6.15
N PRO A 93 7.42 16.38 -4.93
CA PRO A 93 7.66 15.13 -4.21
C PRO A 93 7.00 13.95 -4.92
N VAL A 94 7.77 12.90 -5.15
CA VAL A 94 7.25 11.62 -5.65
C VAL A 94 7.74 10.49 -4.75
N SER A 95 6.87 9.53 -4.46
CA SER A 95 7.33 8.29 -3.86
C SER A 95 8.00 7.45 -4.94
N ASP A 96 9.22 7.00 -4.70
CA ASP A 96 9.94 6.11 -5.61
C ASP A 96 9.86 4.65 -5.18
N TRP A 97 9.92 4.36 -3.88
CA TRP A 97 9.66 3.02 -3.34
C TRP A 97 9.16 3.03 -1.90
N GLY A 98 8.58 1.92 -1.45
CA GLY A 98 8.15 1.76 -0.07
C GLY A 98 7.46 0.44 0.20
N ILE A 99 6.86 0.30 1.38
CA ILE A 99 6.05 -0.85 1.76
C ILE A 99 4.75 -0.37 2.36
N ASN A 100 3.64 -0.91 1.88
CA ASN A 100 2.29 -0.66 2.34
C ASN A 100 1.72 -1.89 3.05
N LEU A 101 1.01 -1.66 4.16
CA LEU A 101 0.06 -2.60 4.72
C LEU A 101 -1.34 -2.15 4.30
N ALA A 102 -1.97 -2.89 3.40
CA ALA A 102 -3.29 -2.58 2.87
C ALA A 102 -4.38 -3.43 3.50
N VAL A 103 -5.53 -2.81 3.74
CA VAL A 103 -6.80 -3.49 4.02
C VAL A 103 -7.72 -3.21 2.85
N LEU A 104 -8.10 -4.27 2.14
CA LEU A 104 -8.89 -4.19 0.91
C LEU A 104 -10.25 -4.81 1.13
N THR A 105 -11.25 -4.22 0.49
CA THR A 105 -12.57 -4.82 0.30
C THR A 105 -12.62 -5.45 -1.07
N GLN A 106 -13.10 -6.69 -1.17
CA GLN A 106 -13.22 -7.37 -2.45
C GLN A 106 -14.26 -6.71 -3.34
N VAL A 107 -13.88 -6.48 -4.59
CA VAL A 107 -14.76 -5.99 -5.65
C VAL A 107 -14.70 -7.01 -6.77
N GLN A 108 -15.84 -7.35 -7.37
CA GLN A 108 -15.86 -8.21 -8.54
C GLN A 108 -16.76 -7.54 -9.59
N ILE A 109 -16.22 -7.35 -10.79
CA ILE A 109 -16.97 -6.82 -11.93
C ILE A 109 -17.74 -7.99 -12.54
N ASN A 110 -19.05 -7.80 -12.70
CA ASN A 110 -20.08 -8.78 -13.13
C ASN A 110 -20.68 -9.65 -12.01
N GLU A 111 -21.84 -9.17 -11.55
CA GLU A 111 -23.00 -9.87 -10.95
C GLU A 111 -22.90 -10.65 -9.63
N THR A 112 -21.77 -10.68 -8.93
CA THR A 112 -21.82 -11.07 -7.51
C THR A 112 -20.82 -10.26 -6.70
N VAL A 113 -21.33 -9.24 -5.99
CA VAL A 113 -20.54 -8.52 -4.99
C VAL A 113 -20.25 -9.51 -3.86
N ARG A 114 -19.09 -10.16 -3.91
CA ARG A 114 -18.55 -10.84 -2.73
C ARG A 114 -17.92 -9.76 -1.85
N THR A 115 -18.66 -9.32 -0.83
CA THR A 115 -18.08 -8.51 0.23
C THR A 115 -17.11 -9.38 1.03
N GLY A 116 -15.82 -9.16 0.83
CA GLY A 116 -14.74 -9.84 1.56
C GLY A 116 -13.70 -8.84 2.00
N MET A 117 -12.95 -9.20 3.05
CA MET A 117 -11.81 -8.42 3.51
C MET A 117 -10.52 -9.14 3.14
N GLU A 118 -9.51 -8.36 2.78
CA GLU A 118 -8.17 -8.84 2.48
C GLU A 118 -7.15 -7.97 3.21
N VAL A 119 -6.04 -8.58 3.59
CA VAL A 119 -4.86 -7.85 4.09
C VAL A 119 -3.69 -8.20 3.21
N ALA A 120 -2.99 -7.18 2.73
CA ALA A 120 -1.85 -7.34 1.86
C ALA A 120 -0.64 -6.55 2.36
N VAL A 121 0.54 -7.13 2.20
CA VAL A 121 1.83 -6.41 2.36
C VAL A 121 2.33 -6.14 0.96
N LEU A 122 2.39 -4.88 0.57
CA LEU A 122 2.59 -4.46 -0.81
C LEU A 122 3.87 -3.64 -0.90
N ALA A 123 4.88 -4.20 -1.58
CA ALA A 123 6.04 -3.41 -1.98
C ALA A 123 5.59 -2.44 -3.07
N ASN A 124 5.94 -1.17 -2.90
CA ASN A 124 5.64 -0.12 -3.86
C ASN A 124 6.89 0.24 -4.65
N LEU A 125 6.69 0.40 -5.96
CA LEU A 125 7.62 1.08 -6.85
C LEU A 125 6.83 2.15 -7.59
N TYR A 126 7.08 3.42 -7.26
CA TYR A 126 6.20 4.52 -7.59
C TYR A 126 4.75 4.23 -7.17
N ASN A 127 3.81 4.27 -8.12
CA ASN A 127 2.40 3.99 -7.86
C ASN A 127 2.04 2.51 -8.05
N ILE A 128 2.96 1.67 -8.52
CA ILE A 128 2.70 0.24 -8.70
C ILE A 128 3.00 -0.47 -7.38
N THR A 129 2.08 -1.33 -6.95
CA THR A 129 2.22 -2.13 -5.73
C THR A 129 2.15 -3.61 -6.07
N ALA A 130 2.96 -4.43 -5.40
CA ALA A 130 2.80 -5.88 -5.48
C ALA A 130 3.21 -6.57 -4.18
N GLY A 131 2.56 -7.67 -3.85
CA GLY A 131 3.01 -8.51 -2.74
C GLY A 131 1.99 -9.55 -2.29
N PRO A 132 2.29 -10.28 -1.21
CA PRO A 132 1.41 -11.30 -0.68
C PRO A 132 0.11 -10.70 -0.13
N VAL A 133 -0.99 -11.40 -0.38
CA VAL A 133 -2.32 -11.09 0.16
C VAL A 133 -2.89 -12.29 0.89
N TYR A 134 -3.59 -12.02 1.99
CA TYR A 134 -4.41 -13.00 2.69
C TYR A 134 -5.89 -12.61 2.58
N ILE A 135 -6.68 -13.56 2.10
CA ILE A 135 -8.12 -13.41 1.86
C ILE A 135 -8.87 -14.09 2.99
N PHE A 136 -9.59 -13.31 3.81
CA PHE A 136 -10.24 -13.85 5.00
C PHE A 136 -11.41 -14.79 4.68
N ASN A 137 -12.22 -14.43 3.67
CA ASN A 137 -13.42 -15.20 3.33
C ASN A 137 -13.09 -16.61 2.85
N ASP A 138 -12.12 -16.72 1.95
CA ASP A 138 -11.73 -18.01 1.35
C ASP A 138 -10.56 -18.67 2.11
N LYS A 139 -9.97 -18.01 3.11
CA LYS A 139 -8.77 -18.43 3.85
C LYS A 139 -7.59 -18.78 2.91
N LYS A 140 -7.46 -18.03 1.82
CA LYS A 140 -6.44 -18.22 0.77
C LYS A 140 -5.29 -17.23 0.94
N ILE A 141 -4.11 -17.67 0.54
CA ILE A 141 -2.94 -16.80 0.32
C ILE A 141 -2.78 -16.64 -1.18
N GLY A 142 -2.45 -15.44 -1.60
CA GLY A 142 -2.19 -15.12 -2.99
C GLY A 142 -1.11 -14.08 -3.16
N LEU A 143 -0.92 -13.70 -4.42
CA LEU A 143 -0.14 -12.54 -4.84
C LEU A 143 -1.09 -11.52 -5.44
N LEU A 144 -0.94 -10.28 -5.01
CA LEU A 144 -1.73 -9.15 -5.46
C LEU A 144 -0.80 -8.14 -6.15
N VAL A 145 -1.22 -7.67 -7.30
CA VAL A 145 -0.60 -6.54 -8.02
C VAL A 145 -1.66 -5.46 -8.17
N GLY A 146 -1.31 -4.23 -7.83
CA GLY A 146 -2.24 -3.11 -7.81
C GLY A 146 -1.55 -1.77 -8.00
N ALA A 147 -2.29 -0.70 -7.71
CA ALA A 147 -1.77 0.65 -7.73
C ALA A 147 -2.22 1.45 -6.51
N ASN A 148 -1.34 2.34 -6.04
CA ASN A 148 -1.70 3.42 -5.12
C ASN A 148 -2.37 4.55 -5.91
N ILE A 149 -3.45 5.09 -5.35
CA ILE A 149 -4.10 6.30 -5.85
C ILE A 149 -3.58 7.49 -5.04
N ASN A 150 -3.03 8.47 -5.75
CA ASN A 150 -2.65 9.77 -5.21
C ASN A 150 -3.59 10.82 -5.82
N PHE A 151 -3.99 11.82 -5.03
CA PHE A 151 -4.87 12.93 -5.47
C PHE A 151 -4.10 14.24 -5.59
#